data_AF-A0A1F3VLR8-F1
#
_entry.id   AF-A0A1F3VLR8-F1
#
_cell.length_a   1.000
_cell.length_b   1.000
_cell.length_c   1.000
_cell.angle_alpha   90.00
_cell.angle_beta   90.00
_cell.angle_gamma   90.00
#
_symmetry.space_group_name_H-M   'P 1'
#
loop_
_entity.id
_entity.type
_entity.pdbx_description
1 polymer ?
#
loop_
_entity_poly.entity_id
_entity_poly.type
_entity_poly.pdbx_seq_one_letter_code
_entity_poly.pdbx_strand_id
1 'polypeptide(L)'
;MIFSIGFIKAKNKVLIKTFDLVGQTNLKTITIDEIKNEKVNLMILDVLENENEIMSLLEEENKYYPICNASTLKLNEESFNQLSFQLARDIIKQAYANWVLNCNLKSLENLFVTLDHLKELMPNDRVDFFEELWFIIKRNLGAITLKLIFNNIKPNEKGQAKSQLTQFRIDGVRLPSTHVGDEFEKSLMETYRPQMDHLFNITEYNKSQGQIVICALIKESPVIIMAELFDFTSLQKSLLTALFEGLQRI
;
A
#
# COMPACT_ATOMS: atom_id res chain seq x y z
N MET A 1 5.19 7.74 11.24
CA MET A 1 5.82 7.19 10.04
C MET A 1 7.11 6.48 10.41
N ILE A 2 7.07 5.16 10.36
CA ILE A 2 8.24 4.29 10.52
C ILE A 2 8.48 3.66 9.15
N PHE A 3 9.73 3.64 8.69
CA PHE A 3 10.07 2.99 7.42
C PHE A 3 11.42 2.30 7.50
N SER A 4 11.67 1.38 6.57
CA SER A 4 12.87 0.57 6.54
C SER A 4 13.46 0.48 5.13
N ILE A 5 14.78 0.44 5.07
CA ILE A 5 15.54 0.30 3.83
C ILE A 5 16.40 -0.95 3.94
N GLY A 6 16.31 -1.82 2.93
CA GLY A 6 17.18 -2.97 2.74
C GLY A 6 18.33 -2.62 1.80
N PHE A 7 19.53 -3.11 2.09
CA PHE A 7 20.73 -2.95 1.27
C PHE A 7 21.37 -4.31 1.01
N ILE A 8 21.57 -4.67 -0.26
CA ILE A 8 22.15 -5.96 -0.70
C ILE A 8 23.51 -5.71 -1.34
N LYS A 9 24.54 -6.42 -0.88
CA LYS A 9 25.94 -6.24 -1.34
C LYS A 9 26.53 -7.50 -2.00
N ALA A 10 26.29 -8.69 -1.45
CA ALA A 10 26.76 -9.98 -1.98
C ALA A 10 26.20 -11.18 -1.21
N LYS A 11 26.09 -12.35 -1.86
CA LYS A 11 25.79 -13.69 -1.30
C LYS A 11 24.61 -13.71 -0.31
N ASN A 12 23.41 -13.40 -0.80
CA ASN A 12 22.14 -13.58 -0.09
C ASN A 12 21.98 -12.85 1.26
N LYS A 13 22.84 -11.89 1.61
CA LYS A 13 22.70 -11.10 2.85
C LYS A 13 22.10 -9.74 2.56
N VAL A 14 21.12 -9.36 3.37
CA VAL A 14 20.44 -8.06 3.32
C VAL A 14 20.63 -7.34 4.65
N LEU A 15 21.11 -6.10 4.59
CA LEU A 15 21.16 -5.19 5.72
C LEU A 15 19.87 -4.37 5.75
N ILE A 16 19.05 -4.55 6.76
CA ILE A 16 17.83 -3.78 6.97
C ILE A 16 18.10 -2.72 8.04
N LYS A 17 17.90 -1.45 7.67
CA LYS A 17 17.91 -0.33 8.60
C LYS A 17 16.50 0.23 8.74
N THR A 18 15.98 0.19 9.97
CA THR A 18 14.66 0.77 10.31
C THR A 18 14.85 2.15 10.91
N PHE A 19 14.02 3.09 10.48
CA PHE A 19 14.05 4.49 10.85
C PHE A 19 12.71 4.89 11.47
N ASP A 20 12.76 5.47 12.66
CA ASP A 20 11.61 6.06 13.35
C ASP A 20 11.76 7.59 13.43
N LEU A 21 10.62 8.29 13.47
CA LEU A 21 10.51 9.73 13.72
C LEU A 21 11.19 10.16 15.02
N VAL A 22 11.26 9.28 16.01
CA VAL A 22 11.91 9.53 17.32
C VAL A 22 13.45 9.46 17.21
N GLY A 23 14.00 9.13 16.04
CA GLY A 23 15.44 9.07 15.78
C GLY A 23 16.09 7.75 16.18
N GLN A 24 15.31 6.76 16.61
CA GLN A 24 15.82 5.41 16.82
C GLN A 24 16.09 4.73 15.48
N THR A 25 17.30 4.21 15.32
CA THR A 25 17.67 3.39 14.17
C THR A 25 18.04 2.01 14.63
N ASN A 26 17.39 0.99 14.05
CA ASN A 26 17.76 -0.40 14.28
C ASN A 26 18.37 -0.99 13.01
N LEU A 27 19.50 -1.68 13.14
CA LEU A 27 20.17 -2.37 12.05
C LEU A 27 20.07 -3.88 12.29
N LYS A 28 19.52 -4.60 11.31
CA LYS A 28 19.38 -6.05 11.33
C LYS A 28 19.95 -6.63 10.04
N THR A 29 20.65 -7.74 10.15
CA THR A 29 21.12 -8.51 8.99
C THR A 29 20.25 -9.76 8.84
N ILE A 30 19.73 -10.00 7.64
CA ILE A 30 18.90 -11.16 7.31
C ILE A 30 19.38 -11.83 6.01
N THR A 31 18.79 -12.95 5.66
CA THR A 31 18.93 -13.57 4.34
C THR A 31 17.84 -13.11 3.36
N ILE A 32 18.06 -13.30 2.05
CA ILE A 32 17.06 -12.94 1.02
C ILE A 32 15.71 -13.64 1.25
N ASP A 33 15.72 -14.90 1.69
CA ASP A 33 14.49 -15.69 1.92
C ASP A 33 13.66 -15.12 3.08
N GLU A 34 14.30 -14.46 4.04
CA GLU A 34 13.65 -13.87 5.21
C GLU A 34 13.02 -12.50 4.92
N ILE A 35 13.31 -11.88 3.77
CA ILE A 35 12.78 -10.56 3.38
C ILE A 35 11.25 -10.57 3.44
N LYS A 36 10.62 -11.69 3.05
CA LYS A 36 9.17 -11.85 3.02
C LYS A 36 8.52 -11.63 4.40
N ASN A 37 9.26 -11.90 5.47
CA ASN A 37 8.77 -11.77 6.85
C ASN A 37 9.09 -10.40 7.48
N GLU A 38 9.91 -9.60 6.81
CA GLU A 38 10.30 -8.28 7.29
C GLU A 38 9.45 -7.17 6.65
N LYS A 39 9.28 -6.07 7.39
CA LYS A 39 8.69 -4.86 6.85
C LYS A 39 9.80 -4.13 6.12
N VAL A 40 9.84 -4.21 4.79
CA VAL A 40 10.78 -3.47 3.93
C VAL A 40 10.01 -2.47 3.07
N ASN A 41 10.51 -1.23 2.96
CA ASN A 41 9.89 -0.19 2.13
C ASN A 41 10.73 0.20 0.92
N LEU A 42 12.04 -0.05 0.92
CA LEU A 42 12.91 0.17 -0.23
C LEU A 42 14.02 -0.86 -0.22
N MET A 43 14.33 -1.43 -1.39
CA MET A 43 15.51 -2.28 -1.56
C MET A 43 16.55 -1.57 -2.42
N ILE A 44 17.79 -1.55 -1.94
CA ILE A 44 18.95 -0.98 -2.64
C ILE A 44 19.92 -2.11 -2.99
N LEU A 45 20.27 -2.21 -4.27
CA LEU A 45 21.18 -3.22 -4.80
C LEU A 45 22.53 -2.60 -5.10
N ASP A 46 23.57 -3.03 -4.39
CA ASP A 46 24.97 -2.71 -4.64
C ASP A 46 25.70 -3.98 -5.07
N VAL A 47 25.22 -4.60 -6.16
CA VAL A 47 25.72 -5.90 -6.61
C VAL A 47 26.24 -5.77 -8.04
N LEU A 48 27.52 -6.12 -8.22
CA LEU A 48 28.19 -6.15 -9.53
C LEU A 48 28.17 -7.55 -10.18
N GLU A 49 27.91 -8.61 -9.41
CA GLU A 49 27.93 -10.02 -9.84
C GLU A 49 26.59 -10.72 -9.53
N ASN A 50 26.05 -11.52 -10.46
CA ASN A 50 24.77 -12.24 -10.32
C ASN A 50 23.53 -11.34 -10.14
N GLU A 51 23.56 -10.11 -10.67
CA GLU A 51 22.42 -9.17 -10.66
C GLU A 51 21.14 -9.83 -11.20
N ASN A 52 21.23 -10.58 -12.30
CA ASN A 52 20.07 -11.23 -12.92
C ASN A 52 19.39 -12.29 -12.02
N GLU A 53 20.16 -13.06 -11.25
CA GLU A 53 19.62 -14.08 -10.34
C GLU A 53 18.96 -13.44 -9.10
N ILE A 54 19.56 -12.36 -8.58
CA ILE A 54 18.98 -11.63 -7.45
C ILE A 54 17.72 -10.87 -7.90
N MET A 55 17.75 -10.29 -9.09
CA MET A 55 16.60 -9.59 -9.66
C MET A 55 15.42 -10.53 -9.87
N SER A 56 15.63 -11.75 -10.37
CA SER A 56 14.52 -12.71 -10.53
C SER A 56 13.90 -13.13 -9.18
N LEU A 57 14.71 -13.27 -8.12
CA LEU A 57 14.21 -13.51 -6.76
C LEU A 57 13.41 -12.31 -6.20
N LEU A 58 13.78 -11.10 -6.60
CA LEU A 58 13.19 -9.85 -6.11
C LEU A 58 12.08 -9.29 -7.00
N GLU A 59 11.87 -9.83 -8.20
CA GLU A 59 10.75 -9.45 -9.09
C GLU A 59 9.40 -9.64 -8.40
N GLU A 60 9.25 -10.73 -7.62
CA GLU A 60 8.07 -10.96 -6.79
C GLU A 60 7.87 -9.91 -5.70
N GLU A 61 8.93 -9.21 -5.28
CA GLU A 61 8.85 -8.18 -4.24
C GLU A 61 8.65 -6.77 -4.82
N ASN A 62 9.04 -6.55 -6.08
CA ASN A 62 8.89 -5.26 -6.77
C ASN A 62 7.42 -4.82 -6.94
N LYS A 63 6.45 -5.72 -6.73
CA LYS A 63 5.02 -5.37 -6.65
C LYS A 63 4.64 -4.66 -5.34
N TYR A 64 5.44 -4.77 -4.29
CA TYR A 64 5.14 -4.22 -2.97
C TYR A 64 5.94 -2.97 -2.63
N TYR A 65 7.18 -2.85 -3.10
CA TYR A 65 8.05 -1.71 -2.84
C TYR A 65 9.07 -1.49 -3.97
N PRO A 66 9.63 -0.27 -4.10
CA PRO A 66 10.68 0.03 -5.07
C PRO A 66 11.97 -0.76 -4.82
N ILE A 67 12.61 -1.15 -5.93
CA ILE A 67 13.94 -1.75 -5.95
C ILE A 67 14.83 -0.87 -6.83
N CYS A 68 15.97 -0.43 -6.30
CA CYS A 68 16.85 0.54 -6.94
C CYS A 68 18.31 0.12 -6.86
N ASN A 69 19.11 0.48 -7.87
CA ASN A 69 20.55 0.29 -7.83
C ASN A 69 21.22 1.38 -6.99
N ALA A 70 22.22 0.99 -6.20
CA ALA A 70 22.98 1.86 -5.31
C ALA A 70 23.72 2.95 -6.10
N SER A 71 24.16 2.63 -7.31
CA SER A 71 24.78 3.56 -8.27
C SER A 71 23.87 4.75 -8.60
N THR A 72 22.56 4.52 -8.78
CA THR A 72 21.56 5.57 -9.04
C THR A 72 21.42 6.53 -7.86
N LEU A 73 21.60 6.02 -6.63
CA LEU A 73 21.45 6.78 -5.38
C LEU A 73 22.78 7.33 -4.85
N LYS A 74 23.92 7.02 -5.51
CA LYS A 74 25.28 7.36 -5.07
C LYS A 74 25.56 6.90 -3.63
N LEU A 75 25.03 5.74 -3.25
CA LEU A 75 25.21 5.16 -1.92
C LEU A 75 26.20 4.00 -1.99
N ASN A 76 27.04 3.92 -0.97
CA ASN A 76 27.85 2.75 -0.62
C ASN A 76 27.52 2.27 0.80
N GLU A 77 28.02 1.11 1.21
CA GLU A 77 27.72 0.54 2.54
C GLU A 77 28.06 1.48 3.72
N GLU A 78 29.20 2.17 3.66
CA GLU A 78 29.61 3.10 4.71
C GLU A 78 28.62 4.26 4.85
N SER A 79 28.23 4.85 3.72
CA SER A 79 27.22 5.91 3.68
C SER A 79 25.85 5.41 4.14
N PHE A 80 25.47 4.17 3.80
CA PHE A 80 24.21 3.55 4.21
C PHE A 80 24.15 3.37 5.74
N ASN A 81 25.23 2.85 6.33
CA ASN A 81 25.33 2.67 7.77
C ASN A 81 25.23 4.01 8.52
N GLN A 82 25.75 5.09 7.95
CA GLN A 82 25.71 6.44 8.53
C GLN A 82 24.46 7.26 8.18
N LEU A 83 23.51 6.72 7.40
CA LEU A 83 22.31 7.45 7.00
C LEU A 83 21.53 7.96 8.21
N SER A 84 21.26 9.27 8.22
CA SER A 84 20.32 9.89 9.15
C SER A 84 18.88 9.69 8.66
N PHE A 85 17.91 9.86 9.56
CA PHE A 85 16.49 9.78 9.23
C PHE A 85 16.10 10.69 8.05
N GLN A 86 16.59 11.94 8.05
CA GLN A 86 16.21 12.93 7.04
C GLN A 86 16.74 12.55 5.65
N LEU A 87 18.02 12.15 5.55
CA LEU A 87 18.61 11.72 4.29
C LEU A 87 17.95 10.44 3.78
N ALA A 88 17.69 9.47 4.66
CA ALA A 88 16.98 8.24 4.30
C ALA A 88 15.57 8.53 3.79
N ARG A 89 14.87 9.49 4.41
CA ARG A 89 13.52 9.93 3.99
C ARG A 89 13.55 10.56 2.59
N ASP A 90 14.57 11.34 2.27
CA ASP A 90 14.68 11.97 0.95
C ASP A 90 15.02 10.95 -0.15
N ILE A 91 15.91 9.99 0.14
CA ILE A 91 16.22 8.86 -0.76
C ILE A 91 14.98 8.03 -1.06
N ILE A 92 14.24 7.62 -0.03
CA ILE A 92 13.06 6.78 -0.23
C ILE A 92 11.95 7.52 -0.96
N LYS A 93 11.75 8.83 -0.69
CA LYS A 93 10.82 9.66 -1.46
C LYS A 93 11.14 9.68 -2.95
N GLN A 94 12.41 9.84 -3.31
CA GLN A 94 12.83 9.84 -4.70
C GLN A 94 12.58 8.48 -5.37
N ALA A 95 12.91 7.38 -4.69
CA ALA A 95 12.66 6.04 -5.21
C ALA A 95 11.17 5.75 -5.39
N TYR A 96 10.34 6.12 -4.40
CA TYR A 96 8.89 5.96 -4.48
C TYR A 96 8.27 6.80 -5.59
N ALA A 97 8.72 8.04 -5.80
CA ALA A 97 8.15 8.90 -6.84
C ALA A 97 8.21 8.24 -8.24
N ASN A 98 9.36 7.66 -8.58
CA ASN A 98 9.54 6.96 -9.86
C ASN A 98 8.74 5.65 -9.92
N TRP A 99 8.76 4.87 -8.85
CA TRP A 99 8.06 3.58 -8.81
C TRP A 99 6.54 3.75 -8.86
N VAL A 100 5.98 4.67 -8.07
CA VAL A 100 4.56 5.01 -8.07
C VAL A 100 4.12 5.52 -9.43
N LEU A 101 4.92 6.38 -10.07
CA LEU A 101 4.63 6.86 -11.43
C LEU A 101 4.50 5.68 -12.40
N ASN A 102 5.45 4.75 -12.40
CA ASN A 102 5.40 3.56 -13.25
C ASN A 102 4.18 2.67 -12.93
N CYS A 103 3.84 2.50 -11.65
CA CYS A 103 2.64 1.77 -11.24
C CYS A 103 1.35 2.44 -11.71
N ASN A 104 1.28 3.77 -11.64
CA ASN A 104 0.14 4.54 -12.10
C ASN A 104 -0.02 4.45 -13.62
N LEU A 105 1.07 4.58 -14.38
CA LEU A 105 1.07 4.44 -15.83
C LEU A 105 0.59 3.04 -16.26
N LYS A 106 1.15 1.98 -15.67
CA LYS A 106 0.70 0.60 -15.92
C LYS A 106 -0.78 0.39 -15.56
N SER A 107 -1.26 1.02 -14.49
CA SER A 107 -2.66 0.89 -14.08
C SER A 107 -3.60 1.68 -15.00
N LEU A 108 -3.15 2.79 -15.57
CA LEU A 108 -3.90 3.52 -16.61
C LEU A 108 -4.03 2.70 -17.89
N GLU A 109 -2.93 2.10 -18.34
CA GLU A 109 -2.91 1.22 -19.54
C GLU A 109 -3.87 0.04 -19.40
N ASN A 110 -3.97 -0.53 -18.19
CA ASN A 110 -4.79 -1.70 -17.90
C ASN A 110 -6.11 -1.37 -17.18
N LEU A 111 -6.54 -0.10 -17.18
CA LEU A 111 -7.66 0.36 -16.35
C LEU A 111 -8.95 -0.40 -16.67
N PHE A 112 -9.30 -0.54 -17.95
CA PHE A 112 -10.53 -1.21 -18.36
C PHE A 112 -10.52 -2.70 -18.03
N VAL A 113 -9.40 -3.39 -18.30
CA VAL A 113 -9.21 -4.80 -17.92
C VAL A 113 -9.37 -4.99 -16.40
N THR A 114 -8.80 -4.08 -15.61
CA THR A 114 -8.93 -4.10 -14.16
C THR A 114 -10.37 -3.89 -13.70
N LEU A 115 -11.09 -2.95 -14.33
CA LEU A 115 -12.51 -2.69 -14.03
C LEU A 115 -13.40 -3.88 -14.37
N ASP A 116 -13.19 -4.51 -15.53
CA ASP A 116 -13.98 -5.68 -15.95
C ASP A 116 -13.76 -6.87 -15.02
N HIS A 117 -12.52 -7.10 -14.58
CA HIS A 117 -12.22 -8.15 -13.59
C HIS A 117 -12.87 -7.85 -12.23
N LEU A 118 -12.73 -6.64 -11.70
CA LEU A 118 -13.37 -6.22 -10.45
C LEU A 118 -14.90 -6.30 -10.52
N LYS A 119 -15.49 -6.07 -11.71
CA LYS A 119 -16.93 -6.22 -11.96
C LYS A 119 -17.41 -7.65 -11.75
N GLU A 120 -16.63 -8.61 -12.23
CA GLU A 120 -16.96 -10.03 -12.09
C GLU A 120 -16.83 -10.51 -10.64
N LEU A 121 -15.89 -9.96 -9.86
CA LEU A 121 -15.71 -10.34 -8.46
C LEU A 121 -16.81 -9.81 -7.54
N MET A 122 -17.25 -8.57 -7.72
CA MET A 122 -18.19 -7.89 -6.81
C MET A 122 -19.47 -8.69 -6.45
N PRO A 123 -20.18 -9.34 -7.40
CA PRO A 123 -21.36 -10.15 -7.07
C PRO A 123 -21.02 -11.55 -6.53
N ASN A 124 -19.82 -12.06 -6.80
CA ASN A 124 -19.42 -13.44 -6.48
C ASN A 124 -18.76 -13.53 -5.10
N ASP A 125 -17.72 -12.73 -4.87
CA ASP A 125 -17.04 -12.64 -3.58
C ASP A 125 -16.65 -11.19 -3.30
N ARG A 126 -17.37 -10.59 -2.36
CA ARG A 126 -17.17 -9.21 -1.96
C ARG A 126 -15.88 -9.02 -1.18
N VAL A 127 -15.42 -10.02 -0.43
CA VAL A 127 -14.16 -9.91 0.33
C VAL A 127 -12.99 -9.91 -0.64
N ASP A 128 -12.97 -10.85 -1.59
CA ASP A 128 -11.93 -10.94 -2.61
C ASP A 128 -11.88 -9.66 -3.46
N PHE A 129 -13.04 -9.10 -3.83
CA PHE A 129 -13.11 -7.80 -4.51
C PHE A 129 -12.38 -6.70 -3.72
N PHE A 130 -12.61 -6.61 -2.40
CA PHE A 130 -11.99 -5.56 -1.58
C PHE A 130 -10.50 -5.85 -1.31
N GLU A 131 -10.06 -7.11 -1.25
CA GLU A 131 -8.65 -7.48 -1.15
C GLU A 131 -7.88 -7.11 -2.44
N GLU A 132 -8.46 -7.37 -3.60
CA GLU A 132 -7.86 -6.94 -4.87
C GLU A 132 -7.83 -5.42 -5.02
N LEU A 133 -8.93 -4.75 -4.67
CA LEU A 133 -9.00 -3.30 -4.65
C LEU A 133 -7.95 -2.71 -3.70
N TRP A 134 -7.70 -3.35 -2.55
CA TRP A 134 -6.64 -2.98 -1.62
C TRP A 134 -5.26 -2.99 -2.29
N PHE A 135 -4.92 -4.06 -3.04
CA PHE A 135 -3.65 -4.12 -3.76
C PHE A 135 -3.51 -3.02 -4.81
N ILE A 136 -4.58 -2.77 -5.58
CA ILE A 136 -4.60 -1.73 -6.62
C ILE A 136 -4.36 -0.36 -6.00
N ILE A 137 -5.10 -0.02 -4.93
CA ILE A 137 -4.97 1.27 -4.25
C ILE A 137 -3.59 1.40 -3.62
N LYS A 138 -3.13 0.39 -2.89
CA LYS A 138 -1.83 0.43 -2.20
C LYS A 138 -0.68 0.68 -3.15
N ARG A 139 -0.65 -0.06 -4.27
CA ARG A 139 0.38 0.07 -5.31
C ARG A 139 0.35 1.45 -5.94
N ASN A 140 -0.84 1.94 -6.28
CA ASN A 140 -0.98 3.23 -6.95
C ASN A 140 -0.78 4.43 -6.02
N LEU A 141 -1.01 4.28 -4.72
CA LEU A 141 -0.66 5.29 -3.72
C LEU A 141 0.81 5.24 -3.31
N GLY A 142 1.49 4.12 -3.55
CA GLY A 142 2.77 3.84 -2.89
C GLY A 142 2.64 3.86 -1.37
N ALA A 143 1.51 3.38 -0.86
CA ALA A 143 1.22 3.43 0.56
C ALA A 143 2.12 2.46 1.33
N ILE A 144 2.66 2.90 2.46
CA ILE A 144 3.37 2.06 3.44
C ILE A 144 2.37 1.14 4.11
N THR A 145 1.30 1.72 4.63
CA THR A 145 0.16 1.02 5.23
C THR A 145 -1.12 1.46 4.54
N LEU A 146 -2.05 0.53 4.39
CA LEU A 146 -3.37 0.82 3.82
C LEU A 146 -4.42 0.09 4.66
N LYS A 147 -5.48 0.81 5.01
CA LYS A 147 -6.68 0.29 5.68
C LYS A 147 -7.91 0.66 4.87
N LEU A 148 -8.72 -0.33 4.55
CA LEU A 148 -10.06 -0.18 3.98
C LEU A 148 -11.10 -0.55 5.02
N ILE A 149 -12.16 0.23 5.13
CA ILE A 149 -13.33 -0.08 5.95
C ILE A 149 -14.55 -0.01 5.05
N PHE A 150 -15.35 -1.06 5.01
CA PHE A 150 -16.54 -1.15 4.16
C PHE A 150 -17.64 -1.95 4.85
N ASN A 151 -18.88 -1.80 4.39
CA ASN A 151 -19.98 -2.61 4.89
C ASN A 151 -20.02 -3.96 4.18
N ASN A 152 -20.25 -5.04 4.93
CA ASN A 152 -20.50 -6.36 4.39
C ASN A 152 -21.56 -7.10 5.23
N ILE A 153 -22.10 -8.17 4.70
CA ILE A 153 -23.08 -9.02 5.38
C ILE A 153 -22.32 -10.15 6.06
N LYS A 154 -22.53 -10.36 7.37
CA LYS A 154 -22.02 -11.56 8.03
C LYS A 154 -22.76 -12.80 7.48
N PRO A 155 -22.04 -13.85 7.06
CA PRO A 155 -22.68 -15.13 6.75
C PRO A 155 -23.32 -15.67 8.04
N ASN A 156 -24.58 -16.11 7.95
CA ASN A 156 -25.33 -16.59 9.11
C ASN A 156 -24.62 -17.79 9.75
N GLU A 157 -24.19 -17.66 11.01
CA GLU A 157 -23.97 -18.83 11.85
C GLU A 157 -25.32 -19.52 12.08
N LYS A 158 -25.36 -20.85 11.98
CA LYS A 158 -26.59 -21.67 12.04
C LYS A 158 -27.42 -21.29 13.27
N GLY A 159 -28.49 -20.51 13.08
CA GLY A 159 -29.45 -20.15 14.14
C GLY A 159 -29.93 -18.69 14.20
N GLN A 160 -29.34 -17.76 13.45
CA GLN A 160 -29.80 -16.35 13.42
C GLN A 160 -30.66 -16.05 12.18
N ALA A 161 -31.83 -15.45 12.41
CA ALA A 161 -32.90 -15.30 11.42
C ALA A 161 -32.76 -14.10 10.45
N LYS A 162 -31.75 -13.24 10.59
CA LYS A 162 -31.54 -12.08 9.70
C LYS A 162 -30.06 -11.79 9.49
N SER A 163 -29.68 -11.66 8.22
CA SER A 163 -28.37 -11.15 7.80
C SER A 163 -28.09 -9.78 8.45
N GLN A 164 -27.03 -9.69 9.25
CA GLN A 164 -26.63 -8.45 9.91
C GLN A 164 -25.56 -7.72 9.08
N LEU A 165 -25.84 -6.48 8.71
CA LEU A 165 -24.85 -5.58 8.11
C LEU A 165 -23.80 -5.24 9.18
N THR A 166 -22.55 -5.58 8.92
CA THR A 166 -21.40 -5.29 9.81
C THR A 166 -20.29 -4.62 9.01
N GLN A 167 -19.49 -3.79 9.65
CA GLN A 167 -18.29 -3.24 9.03
C GLN A 167 -17.22 -4.33 8.95
N PHE A 168 -16.52 -4.39 7.83
CA PHE A 168 -15.31 -5.19 7.65
C PHE A 168 -14.14 -4.25 7.48
N ARG A 169 -12.98 -4.68 7.95
CA ARG A 169 -11.70 -3.99 7.80
C ARG A 169 -10.73 -4.88 7.03
N ILE A 170 -10.06 -4.30 6.05
CA ILE A 170 -8.88 -4.90 5.43
C ILE A 170 -7.71 -3.96 5.69
N ASP A 171 -6.70 -4.44 6.41
CA ASP A 171 -5.51 -3.65 6.68
C ASP A 171 -4.21 -4.45 6.51
N GLY A 172 -3.11 -3.76 6.24
CA GLY A 172 -1.84 -4.42 6.04
C GLY A 172 -0.69 -3.51 5.62
N VAL A 173 0.52 -4.10 5.63
CA VAL A 173 1.77 -3.46 5.16
C VAL A 173 2.26 -4.10 3.87
N ARG A 174 2.23 -5.43 3.76
CA ARG A 174 2.69 -6.19 2.58
C ARG A 174 1.52 -6.94 1.95
N LEU A 175 0.83 -7.73 2.76
CA LEU A 175 -0.40 -8.45 2.39
C LEU A 175 -1.59 -7.88 3.18
N PRO A 176 -2.81 -7.92 2.62
CA PRO A 176 -4.02 -7.57 3.33
C PRO A 176 -4.32 -8.62 4.40
N SER A 177 -5.02 -8.20 5.45
CA SER A 177 -5.63 -9.08 6.44
C SER A 177 -7.05 -8.61 6.69
N THR A 178 -7.99 -9.52 6.48
CA THR A 178 -9.42 -9.24 6.58
C THR A 178 -9.92 -9.55 7.99
N HIS A 179 -10.62 -8.58 8.58
CA HIS A 179 -11.18 -8.66 9.92
C HIS A 179 -12.62 -8.16 9.91
N VAL A 180 -13.44 -8.76 10.77
CA VAL A 180 -14.75 -8.19 11.11
C VAL A 180 -14.50 -6.98 12.01
N GLY A 181 -15.03 -5.83 11.65
CA GLY A 181 -14.91 -4.59 12.42
C GLY A 181 -15.72 -4.62 13.70
N ASP A 182 -15.34 -3.76 14.63
CA ASP A 182 -15.96 -3.59 15.93
C ASP A 182 -16.55 -2.18 16.10
N GLU A 183 -16.65 -1.68 17.34
CA GLU A 183 -17.16 -0.34 17.62
C GLU A 183 -16.32 0.77 16.98
N PHE A 184 -15.01 0.57 16.80
CA PHE A 184 -14.13 1.56 16.20
C PHE A 184 -14.46 1.78 14.73
N GLU A 185 -14.57 0.72 13.92
CA GLU A 185 -14.94 0.83 12.50
C GLU A 185 -16.34 1.40 12.33
N LYS A 186 -17.26 1.04 13.22
CA LYS A 186 -18.63 1.58 13.22
C LYS A 186 -18.62 3.09 13.49
N SER A 187 -17.89 3.53 14.52
CA SER A 187 -17.76 4.95 14.87
C SER A 187 -17.10 5.76 13.75
N LEU A 188 -16.07 5.21 13.09
CA LEU A 188 -15.47 5.84 11.91
C LEU A 188 -16.48 5.99 10.77
N MET A 189 -17.21 4.92 10.44
CA MET A 189 -18.21 4.95 9.38
C MET A 189 -19.31 5.98 9.64
N GLU A 190 -19.77 6.12 10.89
CA GLU A 190 -20.72 7.16 11.29
C GLU A 190 -20.14 8.57 11.18
N THR A 191 -18.89 8.76 11.61
CA THR A 191 -18.19 10.06 11.58
C THR A 191 -17.97 10.57 10.16
N TYR A 192 -17.54 9.68 9.26
CA TYR A 192 -17.23 10.05 7.88
C TYR A 192 -18.42 9.96 6.92
N ARG A 193 -19.58 9.46 7.37
CA ARG A 193 -20.80 9.36 6.56
C ARG A 193 -21.18 10.67 5.83
N PRO A 194 -21.13 11.86 6.45
CA PRO A 194 -21.46 13.11 5.76
C PRO A 194 -20.47 13.48 4.64
N GLN A 195 -19.30 12.85 4.59
CA GLN A 195 -18.26 13.11 3.58
C GLN A 195 -18.35 12.14 2.39
N MET A 196 -19.32 11.23 2.41
CA MET A 196 -19.54 10.17 1.41
C MET A 196 -20.64 10.54 0.40
N ASP A 197 -20.92 11.83 0.24
CA ASP A 197 -21.90 12.34 -0.75
C ASP A 197 -21.34 12.36 -2.19
N HIS A 198 -20.05 12.10 -2.33
CA HIS A 198 -19.34 12.04 -3.61
C HIS A 198 -18.78 10.64 -3.85
N LEU A 199 -18.66 10.28 -5.13
CA LEU A 199 -18.12 8.97 -5.54
C LEU A 199 -16.70 8.75 -5.01
N PHE A 200 -15.91 9.81 -4.99
CA PHE A 200 -14.54 9.81 -4.49
C PHE A 200 -14.22 11.19 -3.92
N ASN A 201 -13.83 11.23 -2.65
CA ASN A 201 -13.48 12.45 -1.94
C ASN A 201 -12.25 12.24 -1.07
N ILE A 202 -11.26 13.12 -1.19
CA ILE A 202 -10.10 13.14 -0.28
C ILE A 202 -10.49 14.05 0.87
N THR A 203 -10.94 13.45 1.96
CA THR A 203 -11.49 14.17 3.12
C THR A 203 -10.38 14.85 3.93
N GLU A 204 -9.27 14.15 4.13
CA GLU A 204 -8.15 14.65 4.92
C GLU A 204 -6.82 14.28 4.26
N TYR A 205 -5.88 15.23 4.23
CA TYR A 205 -4.50 14.93 3.86
C TYR A 205 -3.52 15.76 4.71
N ASN A 206 -2.80 15.08 5.60
CA ASN A 206 -1.72 15.66 6.36
C ASN A 206 -0.38 15.36 5.71
N LYS A 207 0.13 16.30 4.91
CA LYS A 207 1.42 16.17 4.21
C LYS A 207 2.61 16.00 5.16
N SER A 208 2.57 16.58 6.36
CA SER A 208 3.69 16.49 7.31
C SER A 208 3.83 15.09 7.90
N GLN A 209 2.70 14.47 8.24
CA GLN A 209 2.59 13.11 8.77
C GLN A 209 2.53 12.03 7.68
N GLY A 210 2.23 12.41 6.44
CA GLY A 210 2.05 11.48 5.32
C GLY A 210 0.75 10.70 5.41
N GLN A 211 -0.28 11.21 6.11
CA GLN A 211 -1.53 10.51 6.35
C GLN A 211 -2.62 11.05 5.41
N ILE A 212 -3.37 10.16 4.78
CA ILE A 212 -4.50 10.51 3.93
C ILE A 212 -5.74 9.71 4.34
N VAL A 213 -6.90 10.35 4.32
CA VAL A 213 -8.21 9.72 4.46
C VAL A 213 -9.04 10.06 3.24
N ILE A 214 -9.55 9.02 2.58
CA ILE A 214 -10.39 9.10 1.40
C ILE A 214 -11.71 8.41 1.71
N CYS A 215 -12.81 9.09 1.39
CA CYS A 215 -14.15 8.53 1.41
C CYS A 215 -14.59 8.29 -0.03
N ALA A 216 -15.15 7.10 -0.28
CA ALA A 216 -15.64 6.75 -1.60
C ALA A 216 -16.94 5.95 -1.49
N LEU A 217 -17.69 5.95 -2.59
CA LEU A 217 -18.80 5.04 -2.80
C LEU A 217 -18.38 4.00 -3.84
N ILE A 218 -18.90 2.77 -3.70
CA ILE A 218 -18.86 1.71 -4.71
C ILE A 218 -20.27 1.10 -4.76
N LYS A 219 -21.03 1.34 -5.83
CA LYS A 219 -22.45 0.91 -5.93
C LYS A 219 -23.26 1.27 -4.68
N GLU A 220 -23.23 2.54 -4.29
CA GLU A 220 -23.89 3.06 -3.06
C GLU A 220 -23.33 2.52 -1.73
N SER A 221 -22.37 1.59 -1.77
CA SER A 221 -21.70 1.13 -0.56
C SER A 221 -20.59 2.11 -0.16
N PRO A 222 -20.62 2.67 1.06
CA PRO A 222 -19.55 3.53 1.55
C PRO A 222 -18.28 2.72 1.85
N VAL A 223 -17.15 3.35 1.57
CA VAL A 223 -15.81 2.84 1.82
C VAL A 223 -14.94 3.96 2.38
N ILE A 224 -14.26 3.70 3.49
CA ILE A 224 -13.20 4.57 4.02
C ILE A 224 -11.86 3.94 3.69
N ILE A 225 -10.93 4.76 3.19
CA ILE A 225 -9.59 4.38 2.80
C ILE A 225 -8.63 5.26 3.61
N MET A 226 -7.81 4.65 4.46
CA MET A 226 -6.81 5.35 5.24
C MET A 226 -5.44 4.83 4.85
N ALA A 227 -4.49 5.72 4.56
CA ALA A 227 -3.16 5.31 4.14
C ALA A 227 -2.06 6.21 4.71
N GLU A 228 -0.89 5.61 4.93
CA GLU A 228 0.37 6.33 5.16
C GLU A 228 1.22 6.30 3.90
N LEU A 229 1.69 7.46 3.43
CA LEU A 229 2.42 7.63 2.18
C LEU A 229 3.46 8.73 2.26
N PHE A 230 4.45 8.68 1.38
CA PHE A 230 5.54 9.66 1.34
C PHE A 230 5.13 11.00 0.71
N ASP A 231 4.34 10.94 -0.36
CA ASP A 231 3.79 12.10 -1.07
C ASP A 231 2.55 11.68 -1.88
N PHE A 232 1.66 12.63 -2.13
CA PHE A 232 0.42 12.41 -2.87
C PHE A 232 0.31 13.40 -4.03
N THR A 233 0.21 12.87 -5.24
CA THR A 233 0.28 13.63 -6.50
C THR A 233 -1.07 13.77 -7.19
N SER A 234 -1.17 14.74 -8.10
CA SER A 234 -2.38 14.93 -8.91
C SER A 234 -2.66 13.73 -9.84
N LEU A 235 -1.62 13.04 -10.33
CA LEU A 235 -1.79 11.83 -11.14
C LEU A 235 -2.48 10.72 -10.35
N GLN A 236 -2.04 10.49 -9.10
CA GLN A 236 -2.65 9.51 -8.21
C GLN A 236 -4.11 9.85 -7.92
N LYS A 237 -4.40 11.13 -7.65
CA LYS A 237 -5.77 11.62 -7.49
C LYS A 237 -6.63 11.31 -8.72
N SER A 238 -6.16 11.67 -9.91
CA SER A 238 -6.90 11.45 -11.16
C SER A 238 -7.12 9.97 -11.46
N LEU A 239 -6.10 9.13 -11.27
CA LEU A 239 -6.19 7.69 -11.47
C LEU A 239 -7.21 7.06 -10.51
N LEU A 240 -7.14 7.38 -9.22
CA LEU A 240 -8.09 6.85 -8.25
C LEU A 240 -9.51 7.36 -8.52
N THR A 241 -9.67 8.64 -8.88
CA THR A 241 -10.97 9.18 -9.29
C THR A 241 -11.54 8.38 -10.46
N ALA A 242 -10.75 8.16 -11.51
CA ALA A 242 -11.17 7.37 -12.68
C ALA A 242 -11.50 5.91 -12.32
N LEU A 243 -10.73 5.28 -11.43
CA LEU A 243 -11.01 3.94 -10.92
C LEU A 243 -12.37 3.90 -10.22
N PHE A 244 -12.62 4.78 -9.25
CA PHE A 244 -13.87 4.79 -8.48
C PHE A 244 -15.07 5.20 -9.33
N GLU A 245 -14.92 6.14 -10.27
CA GLU A 245 -15.97 6.45 -11.25
C GLU A 245 -16.27 5.26 -12.16
N GLY A 246 -15.24 4.54 -12.61
CA GLY A 246 -15.38 3.30 -13.37
C GLY A 246 -16.15 2.24 -12.59
N LEU A 247 -15.82 2.06 -11.31
CA LEU A 247 -16.48 1.11 -10.41
C LEU A 247 -17.97 1.40 -10.18
N GLN A 248 -18.46 2.62 -10.45
CA GLN A 248 -19.90 2.91 -10.40
C GLN A 248 -20.67 2.41 -11.62
N ARG A 249 -20.02 2.33 -12.77
CA ARG A 249 -20.65 1.92 -14.03
C ARG A 249 -20.73 0.40 -14.18
N ILE A 250 -20.11 -0.31 -13.24
CA ILE A 250 -20.07 -1.76 -13.13
C ILE A 250 -21.42 -2.34 -12.73
#